data_AF-G5LXH0-F1
#
_entry.id   AF-G5LXH0-F1
#
_cell.length_a   1.000
_cell.length_b   1.000
_cell.length_c   1.000
_cell.angle_alpha   90.00
_cell.angle_beta   90.00
_cell.angle_gamma   90.00
#
_symmetry.space_group_name_H-M   'P 1'
#
loop_
_entity.id
_entity.type
_entity.pdbx_description
1 polymer ?
#
loop_
_entity_poly.entity_id
_entity_poly.type
_entity_poly.pdbx_seq_one_letter_code
_entity_poly.pdbx_strand_id
1 'polypeptide(L)'
;MAAEIGTLAPGAFADIAIFKLKNRHVEFADIHGETLTGTHVLVPQMTIKSGEILFRQIDFGARILFRQIDFGGARPNGVEK
;
A
#
# COMPACT_ATOMS: atom_id res chain seq x y z
N MET A 1 8.22 -7.84 26.36
CA MET A 1 8.45 -6.82 25.31
C MET A 1 8.93 -7.38 23.98
N ALA A 2 10.08 -8.07 23.86
CA ALA A 2 10.63 -8.49 22.56
C ALA A 2 9.82 -9.54 21.74
N ALA A 3 8.67 -10.00 22.23
CA ALA A 3 7.79 -10.94 21.53
C ALA A 3 6.32 -10.48 21.47
N GLU A 4 6.01 -9.27 21.97
CA GLU A 4 4.64 -8.76 22.03
C GLU A 4 4.25 -7.97 20.76
N ILE A 5 5.24 -7.37 20.09
CA ILE A 5 5.06 -6.54 18.87
C ILE A 5 6.04 -6.98 17.78
N GLY A 6 5.70 -6.69 16.52
CA GLY A 6 6.59 -6.94 15.36
C GLY A 6 6.74 -8.41 14.97
N THR A 7 5.84 -9.29 15.45
CA THR A 7 5.83 -10.72 15.14
C THR A 7 4.39 -11.21 14.94
N LEU A 8 4.23 -12.28 14.17
CA LEU A 8 2.95 -12.98 13.98
C LEU A 8 2.85 -14.27 14.82
N ALA A 9 3.77 -14.47 15.77
CA ALA A 9 3.74 -15.62 16.65
C ALA A 9 2.49 -15.64 17.55
N PRO A 10 1.92 -16.81 17.89
CA PRO A 10 0.82 -16.91 18.84
C PRO A 10 1.16 -16.25 20.18
N GLY A 11 0.21 -15.49 20.73
CA GLY A 11 0.37 -14.75 21.99
C GLY A 11 0.90 -13.32 21.83
N ALA A 12 1.37 -12.92 20.65
CA ALA A 12 1.69 -11.53 20.34
C ALA A 12 0.41 -10.69 20.14
N PHE A 13 0.54 -9.36 20.20
CA PHE A 13 -0.56 -8.46 19.85
C PHE A 13 -0.94 -8.64 18.38
N ALA A 14 -2.24 -8.66 18.13
CA ALA A 14 -2.80 -8.76 16.78
C ALA A 14 -2.69 -7.41 16.04
N ASP A 15 -1.47 -6.93 15.87
CA ASP A 15 -1.09 -5.75 15.10
C ASP A 15 -0.61 -6.19 13.72
N ILE A 16 -1.42 -5.98 12.68
CA ILE A 16 -1.20 -6.52 11.33
C ILE A 16 -1.39 -5.41 10.30
N ALA A 17 -0.42 -5.23 9.41
CA ALA A 17 -0.54 -4.36 8.25
C ALA A 17 -0.51 -5.21 6.97
N ILE A 18 -1.56 -5.11 6.17
CA ILE A 18 -1.73 -5.88 4.92
C ILE A 18 -1.52 -4.93 3.74
N PHE A 19 -0.65 -5.33 2.81
CA PHE A 19 -0.34 -4.57 1.60
C PHE A 19 -0.47 -5.44 0.36
N LYS A 20 -0.78 -4.79 -0.76
CA LYS A 20 -0.68 -5.39 -2.10
C LYS A 20 0.55 -4.84 -2.80
N LEU A 21 1.46 -5.72 -3.19
CA LEU A 21 2.57 -5.37 -4.06
C LEU A 21 2.05 -5.20 -5.49
N LYS A 22 2.16 -4.00 -6.06
CA LYS A 22 1.81 -3.72 -7.46
C LYS A 22 3.07 -3.43 -8.26
N ASN A 23 3.19 -4.02 -9.45
CA ASN A 23 4.19 -3.65 -10.44
C ASN A 23 3.73 -2.35 -11.12
N ARG A 24 4.44 -1.25 -10.86
CA ARG A 24 4.15 0.08 -11.38
C ARG A 24 5.43 0.90 -11.35
N HIS A 25 5.76 1.54 -12.47
CA HIS A 25 6.84 2.52 -12.48
C HIS A 25 6.43 3.75 -11.68
N VAL A 26 7.22 4.10 -10.67
CA VAL A 26 6.93 5.19 -9.73
C VAL A 26 8.22 5.92 -9.36
N GLU A 27 8.13 7.23 -9.23
CA GLU A 27 9.20 8.07 -8.71
C GLU A 27 8.87 8.41 -7.26
N PHE A 28 9.81 8.14 -6.35
CA PHE A 28 9.75 8.52 -4.95
C PHE A 28 10.60 9.77 -4.78
N ALA A 29 10.02 10.84 -4.23
CA ALA A 29 10.75 12.04 -3.86
C ALA A 29 10.80 12.15 -2.34
N ASP A 30 11.97 12.51 -1.79
CA ASP A 30 12.11 12.87 -0.39
C ASP A 30 11.82 14.37 -0.16
N ILE A 31 11.92 14.81 1.09
CA ILE A 31 11.67 16.21 1.46
C ILE A 31 12.77 17.18 1.00
N HIS A 32 13.94 16.67 0.60
CA HIS A 32 15.06 17.44 0.08
C HIS A 32 15.05 17.54 -1.44
N GLY A 33 14.10 16.88 -2.11
CA GLY A 33 13.94 16.89 -3.57
C GLY A 33 14.75 15.81 -4.28
N GLU A 34 15.42 14.92 -3.54
CA GLU A 34 16.11 13.77 -4.13
C GLU A 34 15.08 12.74 -4.57
N THR A 35 15.33 12.11 -5.73
CA THR A 35 14.39 11.17 -6.36
C THR A 35 14.97 9.78 -6.52
N LEU A 36 14.11 8.77 -6.38
CA LEU A 36 14.42 7.37 -6.63
C LEU A 36 13.32 6.72 -7.48
N THR A 37 13.73 6.04 -8.54
CA THR A 37 12.80 5.31 -9.41
C THR A 37 12.60 3.89 -8.90
N GLY A 38 11.34 3.49 -8.70
CA GLY A 38 10.91 2.14 -8.36
C GLY A 38 10.11 1.47 -9.46
N THR A 39 10.13 0.14 -9.46
CA THR A 39 9.29 -0.71 -10.33
C THR A 39 8.07 -1.26 -9.61
N HIS A 40 8.01 -1.10 -8.29
CA HIS A 40 6.95 -1.64 -7.46
C HIS A 40 6.51 -0.65 -6.38
N VAL A 41 5.26 -0.77 -5.96
CA VAL A 41 4.69 -0.02 -4.84
C VAL A 41 3.88 -0.95 -3.94
N LEU A 42 4.00 -0.76 -2.62
CA LEU A 42 3.14 -1.38 -1.63
C LEU A 42 1.90 -0.51 -1.44
N VAL A 43 0.74 -1.03 -1.84
CA VAL A 43 -0.55 -0.34 -1.65
C VAL A 43 -1.19 -0.85 -0.35
N PRO A 44 -1.41 -0.01 0.67
CA PRO A 44 -2.08 -0.43 1.91
C PRO A 44 -3.47 -1.02 1.61
N GLN A 45 -3.82 -2.14 2.22
CA GLN A 45 -5.11 -2.82 2.04
C GLN A 45 -5.93 -2.82 3.33
N MET A 46 -5.31 -3.12 4.47
CA MET A 46 -5.95 -3.15 5.79
C MET A 46 -4.91 -2.98 6.89
N THR A 47 -5.30 -2.33 7.99
CA THR A 47 -4.51 -2.25 9.22
C THR A 47 -5.37 -2.71 10.40
N ILE A 48 -4.83 -3.66 11.16
CA ILE A 48 -5.42 -4.20 12.39
C ILE A 48 -4.51 -3.80 13.54
N LYS A 49 -5.08 -3.28 14.63
CA LYS A 49 -4.36 -2.95 15.87
C LYS A 49 -5.06 -3.61 17.04
N SER A 50 -4.34 -4.44 17.79
CA SER A 50 -4.86 -5.18 18.94
C SER A 50 -6.15 -5.95 18.61
N GLY A 51 -6.24 -6.48 17.39
CA GLY A 51 -7.41 -7.20 16.88
C GLY A 51 -8.52 -6.34 16.26
N GLU A 52 -8.44 -5.01 16.37
CA GLU A 52 -9.43 -4.09 15.79
C GLU A 52 -8.99 -3.59 14.41
N ILE A 53 -9.91 -3.61 13.44
CA ILE A 53 -9.66 -3.04 12.10
C ILE A 53 -9.74 -1.52 12.20
N LEU A 54 -8.60 -0.84 12.05
CA LEU A 54 -8.53 0.63 12.04
C LEU A 54 -8.57 1.22 10.63
N PHE A 55 -8.16 0.43 9.63
CA PHE A 55 -8.21 0.82 8.22
C PHE A 55 -8.56 -0.39 7.36
N ARG A 56 -9.39 -0.17 6.34
CA ARG A 56 -9.67 -1.15 5.29
C ARG A 56 -9.98 -0.43 3.99
N GLN A 57 -9.29 -0.78 2.90
CA GLN A 57 -9.68 -0.33 1.57
C GLN A 57 -11.09 -0.82 1.23
N ILE A 58 -11.85 0.01 0.53
CA ILE A 58 -13.27 -0.24 0.27
C ILE A 58 -13.50 -1.55 -0.51
N ASP A 59 -12.57 -1.88 -1.41
CA ASP A 59 -12.58 -3.05 -2.28
C ASP A 59 -11.81 -4.26 -1.71
N PHE A 60 -11.19 -4.13 -0.54
CA PHE A 60 -10.46 -5.23 0.09
C PHE A 60 -11.41 -6.18 0.82
N GLY A 61 -11.54 -7.40 0.30
CA GLY A 61 -12.38 -8.49 0.85
C GLY A 61 -13.85 -8.43 0.44
N ALA A 62 -14.29 -7.36 -0.21
CA ALA A 62 -15.62 -7.28 -0.79
C ALA A 62 -15.60 -7.86 -2.21
N ARG A 63 -16.59 -8.69 -2.58
CA ARG A 63 -16.82 -9.09 -3.97
C ARG A 63 -17.47 -7.93 -4.71
N ILE A 64 -16.71 -6.88 -4.96
CA ILE A 64 -17.19 -5.72 -5.72
C ILE A 64 -17.04 -6.04 -7.21
N LEU A 65 -18.15 -5.98 -7.95
CA LEU A 65 -18.22 -6.21 -9.40
C LEU A 65 -17.66 -5.04 -10.23
N PHE A 66 -16.69 -4.28 -9.71
CA PHE A 66 -16.00 -3.25 -10.48
C PHE A 66 -14.63 -3.78 -10.89
N ARG A 67 -14.57 -4.43 -12.06
CA ARG A 67 -13.29 -4.59 -12.74
C ARG A 67 -12.80 -3.18 -13.11
N GLN A 68 -11.72 -2.79 -12.45
CA GLN A 68 -10.71 -1.87 -12.97
C GLN A 68 -11.12 -0.39 -13.05
N ILE A 69 -10.88 0.33 -11.96
CA ILE A 69 -10.45 1.72 -12.05
C ILE A 69 -9.06 1.81 -11.44
N ASP A 70 -8.05 1.50 -12.26
CA ASP A 70 -6.70 1.96 -11.97
C ASP A 70 -6.68 3.47 -12.27
N PHE A 71 -6.72 4.30 -11.23
CA PHE A 71 -6.35 5.72 -11.36
C PHE A 71 -4.83 5.81 -11.56
N GLY A 72 -4.40 5.46 -12.76
CA GLY A 72 -3.03 5.52 -13.25
C GLY A 72 -3.02 6.15 -14.62
N GLY A 73 -3.34 7.45 -14.69
CA GLY A 73 -3.23 8.22 -15.91
C GLY A 73 -1.79 8.18 -16.43
N ALA A 74 -1.62 7.62 -17.62
CA ALA A 74 -0.50 7.97 -18.48
C ALA A 74 -0.56 9.49 -18.70
N ARG A 75 0.50 10.23 -18.36
CA ARG A 75 0.67 11.59 -18.89
C ARG A 75 1.01 11.42 -20.37
N PRO A 76 0.20 11.87 -21.33
CA PRO A 76 0.65 11.90 -22.72
C PRO A 76 1.82 12.88 -22.79
N ASN A 77 2.89 12.45 -23.47
CA ASN A 77 4.06 13.25 -23.77
C ASN A 77 3.64 14.56 -24.46
N GLY A 78 3.58 15.64 -23.69
CA GLY A 78 3.54 17.00 -24.20
C GLY A 78 4.96 17.40 -24.58
N VAL A 79 5.25 17.40 -25.87
CA VAL A 79 6.38 18.10 -26.46
C VAL A 79 6.11 19.60 -26.28
N GLU A 80 6.88 20.29 -25.44
CA GLU A 80 7.00 21.75 -25.55
C GLU A 80 8.17 22.05 -26.50
N LYS A 81 7.82 22.60 -27.67
CA LYS A 81 8.62 23.59 -28.38
C LYS A 81 7.98 24.95 -28.14
#